data_AF-A0A2T6DNT3-F1
#
_entry.id   AF-A0A2T6DNT3-F1
#
_cell.length_a   1.000
_cell.length_b   1.000
_cell.length_c   1.000
_cell.angle_alpha   90.00
_cell.angle_beta   90.00
_cell.angle_gamma   90.00
#
_symmetry.space_group_name_H-M   'P 1'
#
loop_
_entity.id
_entity.type
_entity.pdbx_description
1 polymer ?
#
loop_
_entity_poly.entity_id
_entity_poly.type
_entity_poly.pdbx_seq_one_letter_code
_entity_poly.pdbx_strand_id
1 'polypeptide(L)'
;MIAICNVVFGKFYIDLWRTMCLPTERSKQNLSALSNEGRPLYIIYTAEDSLAAINEIVEADNLNEDFKVIVHVTEFEKGNPFSALTNAHKHCIERYRSKVKGVIFSSADVCYHDGFFEAVYNTAISKGKSCFSLGLRLSNTCTEKLSRDCRNQFTKEKAVEYILDYLHPIQKDQILEDGACHSRWPSNLFERKGDVLSYRGFHQHPIFVHSRHLITGFADTIDGQLADSICESRDFTVLSGCNPPVILSVTADHRRDDFYSETPVALDRVFRWACDYAGEAHIRLFVDHLHVLARPGALSRARRLESYSPQLRSMKSKLKTLLRHGDGDPLLSLRMLRNLEEGQFEAARRKLFLLSAPEWLKQKLTLWATNETIARKEKERIFAYFYGVYPQKVDIESFPRYREILGVNGLRDDGWCKQTVHLRLGSAMKGDELHIRFGQPVGALSNRVEIVLDGEGIVADFNVGHGKRNNILIPIERDMDGVDVTCTFDRAAEISEWDCFEAAAHLLSVEIVPEKITMRTSLRRPDKIFRRLRNRLKNWLYPTREILPQK
;
A
#
# COMPACT_ATOMS: atom_id res chain seq x y z
N MET A 1 -14.99 -31.00 11.70
CA MET A 1 -14.55 -30.12 12.81
C MET A 1 -13.85 -28.89 12.24
N ILE A 2 -14.14 -27.71 12.80
CA ILE A 2 -13.50 -26.43 12.49
C ILE A 2 -12.63 -26.02 13.68
N ALA A 3 -11.49 -25.39 13.44
CA ALA A 3 -10.72 -24.73 14.50
C ALA A 3 -11.01 -23.22 14.50
N ILE A 4 -11.08 -22.61 15.68
CA ILE A 4 -10.95 -21.17 15.88
C ILE A 4 -9.58 -20.94 16.50
N CYS A 5 -8.78 -20.09 15.88
CA CYS A 5 -7.48 -19.66 16.35
C CYS A 5 -7.62 -18.24 16.91
N ASN A 6 -7.43 -18.08 18.22
CA ASN A 6 -7.47 -16.79 18.88
C ASN A 6 -6.13 -16.50 19.56
N VAL A 7 -5.65 -15.26 19.46
CA VAL A 7 -4.42 -14.80 20.11
C VAL A 7 -4.80 -13.77 21.16
N VAL A 8 -4.63 -14.11 22.42
CA VAL A 8 -5.13 -13.34 23.57
C VAL A 8 -4.05 -13.28 24.64
N PHE A 9 -3.50 -12.09 24.89
CA PHE A 9 -2.54 -11.85 25.96
C PHE A 9 -2.55 -10.38 26.39
N GLY A 10 -2.15 -10.13 27.63
CA GLY A 10 -2.16 -8.80 28.23
C GLY A 10 -3.54 -8.38 28.71
N LYS A 11 -3.58 -7.73 29.88
CA LYS A 11 -4.80 -7.42 30.62
C LYS A 11 -5.90 -6.76 29.76
N PHE A 12 -5.54 -5.73 29.00
CA PHE A 12 -6.50 -4.97 28.18
C PHE A 12 -7.21 -5.86 27.14
N TYR A 13 -6.45 -6.70 26.43
CA TYR A 13 -7.02 -7.57 25.40
C TYR A 13 -7.77 -8.75 26.00
N ILE A 14 -7.35 -9.27 27.15
CA ILE A 14 -8.11 -10.29 27.90
C ILE A 14 -9.49 -9.73 28.31
N ASP A 15 -9.52 -8.50 28.83
CA ASP A 15 -10.77 -7.83 29.21
C ASP A 15 -11.68 -7.60 27.99
N LEU A 16 -11.14 -7.11 26.86
CA LEU A 16 -11.89 -6.95 25.61
C LEU A 16 -12.44 -8.28 25.10
N TRP A 17 -11.59 -9.31 25.07
CA TRP A 17 -11.96 -10.64 24.60
C TRP A 17 -13.13 -11.19 25.41
N ARG A 18 -13.01 -11.18 26.74
CA ARG A 18 -14.05 -11.68 27.65
C ARG A 18 -15.35 -10.91 27.53
N THR A 19 -15.28 -9.58 27.47
CA THR A 19 -16.49 -8.73 27.59
C THR A 19 -17.18 -8.42 26.27
N MET A 20 -16.50 -8.62 25.13
CA MET A 20 -16.99 -8.21 23.81
C MET A 20 -16.90 -9.32 22.78
N CYS A 21 -15.71 -9.88 22.57
CA CYS A 21 -15.43 -10.79 21.46
C CYS A 21 -16.04 -12.16 21.70
N LEU A 22 -15.76 -12.76 22.85
CA LEU A 22 -16.23 -14.09 23.24
C LEU A 22 -17.77 -14.19 23.27
N PRO A 23 -18.53 -13.21 23.82
CA PRO A 23 -19.99 -13.19 23.70
C PRO A 23 -20.48 -13.24 22.25
N THR A 24 -19.82 -12.52 21.34
CA THR A 24 -20.23 -12.50 19.93
C THR A 24 -19.93 -13.79 19.18
N GLU A 25 -18.81 -14.44 19.48
CA GLU A 25 -18.45 -15.76 18.95
C GLU A 25 -19.43 -16.84 19.42
N ARG A 26 -19.94 -16.71 20.65
CA ARG A 26 -20.93 -17.62 21.29
C ARG A 26 -22.39 -17.25 21.02
N SER A 27 -22.65 -16.22 20.21
CA SER A 27 -24.03 -15.88 19.85
C SER A 27 -24.72 -17.05 19.15
N LYS A 28 -26.04 -17.16 19.32
CA LYS A 28 -26.81 -18.37 18.98
C LYS A 28 -26.59 -18.82 17.53
N GLN A 29 -26.64 -17.91 16.56
CA GLN A 29 -26.48 -18.29 15.15
C GLN A 29 -25.02 -18.58 14.80
N ASN A 30 -24.08 -17.87 15.43
CA ASN A 30 -22.65 -18.11 15.24
C ASN A 30 -22.23 -19.49 15.76
N LEU A 31 -22.58 -19.82 16.99
CA LEU A 31 -22.23 -21.11 17.59
C LEU A 31 -22.92 -22.28 16.88
N SER A 32 -24.20 -22.12 16.53
CA SER A 32 -24.94 -23.16 15.79
C SER A 32 -24.30 -23.46 14.43
N ALA A 33 -23.86 -22.43 13.69
CA ALA A 33 -23.25 -22.61 12.38
C ALA A 33 -21.92 -23.40 12.46
N LEU A 34 -21.11 -23.15 13.49
CA LEU A 34 -19.86 -23.87 13.70
C LEU A 34 -20.07 -25.32 14.13
N SER A 35 -21.16 -25.57 14.87
CA SER A 35 -21.50 -26.88 15.41
C SER A 35 -21.97 -27.87 14.34
N ASN A 36 -22.33 -27.40 13.13
CA ASN A 36 -22.64 -28.26 11.97
C ASN A 36 -21.48 -29.23 11.63
N GLU A 37 -20.27 -28.88 12.03
CA GLU A 37 -19.04 -29.65 11.78
C GLU A 37 -18.59 -30.51 12.97
N GLY A 38 -19.51 -30.73 13.91
CA GLY A 38 -19.20 -31.20 15.25
C GLY A 38 -18.72 -30.07 16.14
N ARG A 39 -18.35 -30.41 17.38
CA ARG A 39 -17.92 -29.42 18.36
C ARG A 39 -16.62 -28.73 17.92
N PRO A 40 -16.62 -27.40 17.73
CA PRO A 40 -15.44 -26.67 17.24
C PRO A 40 -14.26 -26.76 18.22
N LEU A 41 -13.05 -26.75 17.68
CA LEU A 41 -11.81 -26.69 18.43
C LEU A 41 -11.44 -25.22 18.65
N TYR A 42 -11.33 -24.76 19.89
CA TYR A 42 -10.99 -23.36 20.20
C TYR A 42 -9.57 -23.30 20.75
N ILE A 43 -8.66 -22.74 19.95
CA ILE A 43 -7.23 -22.72 20.19
C ILE A 43 -6.85 -21.31 20.62
N ILE A 44 -6.38 -21.16 21.85
CA ILE A 44 -5.98 -19.88 22.44
C ILE A 44 -4.46 -19.85 22.52
N TYR A 45 -3.84 -18.93 21.79
CA TYR A 45 -2.43 -18.60 21.96
C TYR A 45 -2.31 -17.46 22.96
N THR A 46 -1.51 -17.67 23.99
CA THR A 46 -1.34 -16.69 25.08
C THR A 46 0.10 -16.63 25.58
N ALA A 47 0.39 -15.62 26.39
CA ALA A 47 1.69 -15.44 27.04
C ALA A 47 1.68 -16.14 28.41
N GLU A 48 2.85 -16.50 28.91
CA GLU A 48 3.01 -17.14 30.22
C GLU A 48 2.35 -16.32 31.34
N ASP A 49 2.54 -15.00 31.33
CA ASP A 49 1.98 -14.07 32.32
C ASP A 49 0.44 -13.92 32.26
N SER A 50 -0.16 -14.37 31.16
CA SER A 50 -1.58 -14.25 30.86
C SER A 50 -2.32 -15.58 31.05
N LEU A 51 -1.58 -16.70 31.19
CA LEU A 51 -2.12 -18.05 31.25
C LEU A 51 -3.15 -18.23 32.38
N ALA A 52 -2.85 -17.74 33.58
CA ALA A 52 -3.74 -17.87 34.73
C ALA A 52 -5.10 -17.22 34.49
N ALA A 53 -5.11 -15.99 33.94
CA ALA A 53 -6.34 -15.26 33.63
C ALA A 53 -7.12 -15.93 32.49
N ILE A 54 -6.44 -16.48 31.48
CA ILE A 54 -7.09 -17.25 30.41
C ILE A 54 -7.76 -18.51 30.97
N ASN A 55 -7.07 -19.27 31.82
CA ASN A 55 -7.64 -20.48 32.42
C ASN A 55 -8.86 -20.16 33.31
N GLU A 56 -8.80 -19.08 34.09
CA GLU A 56 -9.94 -18.60 34.86
C GLU A 56 -11.15 -18.32 33.96
N ILE A 57 -10.96 -17.66 32.81
CA ILE A 57 -12.05 -17.37 31.87
C ILE A 57 -12.59 -18.66 31.24
N VAL A 58 -11.70 -19.58 30.83
CA VAL A 58 -12.09 -20.87 30.25
C VAL A 58 -12.99 -21.66 31.20
N GLU A 59 -12.67 -21.65 32.49
CA GLU A 59 -13.44 -22.28 33.56
C GLU A 59 -14.72 -21.50 33.88
N ALA A 60 -14.60 -20.23 34.27
CA ALA A 60 -15.72 -19.41 34.75
C ALA A 60 -16.81 -19.19 33.68
N ASP A 61 -16.42 -19.07 32.42
CA ASP A 61 -17.35 -18.85 31.32
C ASP A 61 -17.80 -20.18 30.67
N ASN A 62 -17.40 -21.33 31.22
CA ASN A 62 -17.73 -22.68 30.77
C ASN A 62 -17.43 -22.92 29.28
N LEU A 63 -16.27 -22.49 28.79
CA LEU A 63 -15.94 -22.60 27.36
C LEU A 63 -15.85 -24.06 26.88
N ASN A 64 -15.59 -24.98 27.80
CA ASN A 64 -15.64 -26.41 27.56
C ASN A 64 -17.06 -27.01 27.48
N GLU A 65 -18.12 -26.21 27.45
CA GLU A 65 -19.44 -26.68 27.01
C GLU A 65 -19.59 -26.49 25.50
N ASP A 66 -19.20 -25.31 25.00
CA ASP A 66 -19.37 -24.90 23.60
C ASP A 66 -18.24 -25.38 22.69
N PHE A 67 -17.00 -25.43 23.20
CA PHE A 67 -15.79 -25.64 22.41
C PHE A 67 -14.88 -26.69 23.02
N LYS A 68 -14.13 -27.44 22.21
CA LYS A 68 -12.97 -28.18 22.71
C LYS A 68 -11.81 -27.18 22.83
N VAL A 69 -11.49 -26.74 24.05
CA VAL A 69 -10.49 -25.68 24.28
C VAL A 69 -9.07 -26.27 24.34
N ILE A 70 -8.12 -25.62 23.68
CA ILE A 70 -6.68 -25.86 23.81
C ILE A 70 -6.01 -24.51 24.05
N VAL A 71 -5.21 -24.41 25.11
CA VAL A 71 -4.39 -23.23 25.39
C VAL A 71 -2.94 -23.54 25.06
N HIS A 72 -2.33 -22.75 24.19
CA HIS A 72 -0.91 -22.77 23.87
C HIS A 72 -0.25 -21.54 24.49
N VAL A 73 0.74 -21.78 25.33
CA VAL A 73 1.65 -20.72 25.75
C VAL A 73 2.73 -20.58 24.68
N THR A 74 2.97 -19.35 24.25
CA THR A 74 4.04 -19.04 23.31
C THR A 74 4.82 -17.82 23.79
N GLU A 75 6.11 -17.80 23.46
CA GLU A 75 6.91 -16.59 23.59
C GLU A 75 6.56 -15.65 22.43
N PHE A 76 6.16 -14.43 22.76
CA PHE A 76 5.90 -13.39 21.77
C PHE A 76 7.10 -12.47 21.66
N GLU A 77 7.52 -12.18 20.43
CA GLU A 77 8.54 -11.18 20.16
C GLU A 77 8.11 -9.82 20.73
N LYS A 78 8.91 -9.30 21.65
CA LYS A 78 8.65 -7.99 22.25
C LYS A 78 8.72 -6.91 21.17
N GLY A 79 7.69 -6.07 21.11
CA GLY A 79 7.65 -4.89 20.23
C GLY A 79 7.00 -5.12 18.86
N ASN A 80 6.68 -6.36 18.47
CA ASN A 80 5.94 -6.62 17.22
C ASN A 80 4.73 -7.56 17.43
N PRO A 81 3.56 -7.02 17.84
CA PRO A 81 2.36 -7.84 18.03
C PRO A 81 1.84 -8.47 16.73
N PHE A 82 2.23 -7.97 15.55
CA PHE A 82 1.83 -8.54 14.27
C PHE A 82 2.60 -9.81 13.95
N SER A 83 3.91 -9.85 14.23
CA SER A 83 4.73 -11.08 14.12
C SER A 83 4.16 -12.19 15.00
N ALA A 84 3.83 -11.86 16.25
CA ALA A 84 3.16 -12.75 17.19
C ALA A 84 1.86 -13.37 16.63
N LEU A 85 0.97 -12.52 16.12
CA LEU A 85 -0.30 -12.94 15.51
C LEU A 85 -0.06 -13.86 14.30
N THR A 86 0.84 -13.45 13.41
CA THR A 86 1.20 -14.18 12.19
C THR A 86 1.78 -15.56 12.50
N ASN A 87 2.70 -15.66 13.45
CA ASN A 87 3.32 -16.92 13.84
C ASN A 87 2.32 -17.86 14.52
N ALA A 88 1.44 -17.34 15.38
CA ALA A 88 0.38 -18.13 15.98
C ALA A 88 -0.57 -18.72 14.92
N HIS A 89 -0.97 -17.92 13.93
CA HIS A 89 -1.83 -18.39 12.85
C HIS A 89 -1.14 -19.43 11.95
N LYS A 90 0.13 -19.21 11.58
CA LYS A 90 0.96 -20.20 10.85
C LYS A 90 1.03 -21.53 11.60
N HIS A 91 1.44 -21.47 12.87
CA HIS A 91 1.53 -22.65 13.72
C HIS A 91 0.17 -23.36 13.82
N CYS A 92 -0.93 -22.63 13.96
CA CYS A 92 -2.27 -23.20 14.01
C CYS A 92 -2.62 -23.95 12.72
N ILE A 93 -2.40 -23.35 11.56
CA ILE A 93 -2.69 -24.00 10.27
C ILE A 93 -1.82 -25.25 10.13
N GLU A 94 -0.50 -25.15 10.32
CA GLU A 94 0.43 -26.26 10.15
C GLU A 94 0.11 -27.43 11.08
N ARG A 95 -0.18 -27.14 12.35
CA ARG A 95 -0.43 -28.14 13.39
C ARG A 95 -1.78 -28.84 13.24
N TYR A 96 -2.80 -28.13 12.73
CA TYR A 96 -4.19 -28.61 12.76
C TYR A 96 -4.81 -28.88 11.39
N ARG A 97 -4.21 -28.46 10.26
CA ARG A 97 -4.78 -28.63 8.90
C ARG A 97 -5.23 -30.05 8.54
N SER A 98 -4.57 -31.09 9.08
CA SER A 98 -4.95 -32.50 8.82
C SER A 98 -6.07 -33.01 9.73
N LYS A 99 -6.45 -32.25 10.75
CA LYS A 99 -7.42 -32.62 11.79
C LYS A 99 -8.72 -31.82 11.71
N VAL A 100 -8.71 -30.68 11.03
CA VAL A 100 -9.87 -29.80 10.89
C VAL A 100 -10.11 -29.46 9.41
N LYS A 101 -11.37 -29.14 9.08
CA LYS A 101 -11.74 -28.68 7.73
C LYS A 101 -11.13 -27.32 7.41
N GLY A 102 -10.78 -26.53 8.41
CA GLY A 102 -10.10 -25.26 8.25
C GLY A 102 -10.04 -24.50 9.56
N VAL A 103 -9.41 -23.33 9.52
CA VAL A 103 -9.14 -22.49 10.68
C VAL A 103 -9.86 -21.16 10.50
N ILE A 104 -10.64 -20.76 11.49
CA ILE A 104 -11.15 -19.40 11.64
C ILE A 104 -10.10 -18.59 12.39
N PHE A 105 -9.68 -17.46 11.86
CA PHE A 105 -8.83 -16.53 12.59
C PHE A 105 -9.70 -15.53 13.35
N SER A 106 -9.41 -15.41 14.64
CA SER A 106 -10.03 -14.44 15.53
C SER A 106 -8.94 -13.73 16.35
N SER A 107 -9.29 -12.58 16.90
CA SER A 107 -8.41 -11.83 17.79
C SER A 107 -9.17 -11.31 19.00
N ALA A 108 -8.43 -10.98 20.04
CA ALA A 108 -8.95 -10.52 21.32
C ALA A 108 -9.72 -9.18 21.26
N ASP A 109 -9.66 -8.47 20.14
CA ASP A 109 -10.29 -7.17 19.91
C ASP A 109 -11.37 -7.20 18.83
N VAL A 110 -11.69 -8.37 18.27
CA VAL A 110 -12.64 -8.53 17.16
C VAL A 110 -14.01 -9.05 17.61
N CYS A 111 -15.05 -8.30 17.25
CA CYS A 111 -16.44 -8.66 17.47
C CYS A 111 -17.14 -9.05 16.16
N TYR A 112 -18.08 -9.99 16.26
CA TYR A 112 -18.89 -10.47 15.13
C TYR A 112 -20.38 -10.23 15.40
N HIS A 113 -21.15 -9.77 14.42
CA HIS A 113 -22.61 -9.78 14.64
C HIS A 113 -23.15 -11.22 14.68
N ASP A 114 -24.32 -11.41 15.30
CA ASP A 114 -25.01 -12.70 15.28
C ASP A 114 -25.34 -13.09 13.83
N GLY A 115 -24.99 -14.33 13.45
CA GLY A 115 -25.10 -14.85 12.08
C GLY A 115 -23.89 -14.61 11.18
N PHE A 116 -22.82 -13.96 11.68
CA PHE A 116 -21.57 -13.80 10.94
C PHE A 116 -20.95 -15.16 10.55
N PHE A 117 -20.77 -16.09 11.50
CA PHE A 117 -20.20 -17.41 11.18
C PHE A 117 -21.13 -18.29 10.36
N GLU A 118 -22.45 -18.08 10.44
CA GLU A 118 -23.40 -18.71 9.53
C GLU A 118 -23.14 -18.27 8.08
N ALA A 119 -22.95 -16.97 7.85
CA ALA A 119 -22.62 -16.47 6.53
C ALA A 119 -21.26 -17.00 6.03
N VAL A 120 -20.25 -17.10 6.90
CA VAL A 120 -18.95 -17.74 6.58
C VAL A 120 -19.17 -19.21 6.19
N TYR A 121 -19.98 -19.94 6.95
CA TYR A 121 -20.25 -21.35 6.71
C TYR A 121 -20.91 -21.58 5.34
N ASN A 122 -21.96 -20.83 5.05
CA ASN A 122 -22.73 -20.93 3.81
C ASN A 122 -21.93 -20.46 2.58
N THR A 123 -21.06 -19.48 2.76
CA THR A 123 -20.31 -18.90 1.63
C THR A 123 -19.05 -19.71 1.32
N ALA A 124 -18.38 -20.24 2.34
CA ALA A 124 -17.03 -20.77 2.22
C ALA A 124 -16.87 -22.20 2.77
N ILE A 125 -17.18 -22.43 4.05
CA ILE A 125 -16.87 -23.71 4.74
C ILE A 125 -17.57 -24.89 4.05
N SER A 126 -18.88 -24.77 3.81
CA SER A 126 -19.69 -25.80 3.14
C SER A 126 -19.24 -26.10 1.70
N LYS A 127 -18.46 -25.20 1.09
CA LYS A 127 -17.95 -25.30 -0.28
C LYS A 127 -16.46 -25.64 -0.34
N GLY A 128 -15.80 -25.85 0.81
CA GLY A 128 -14.36 -26.13 0.88
C GLY A 128 -13.50 -24.99 0.33
N LYS A 129 -13.89 -23.74 0.61
CA LYS A 129 -13.17 -22.52 0.20
C LYS A 129 -12.69 -21.72 1.39
N SER A 130 -11.61 -20.98 1.23
CA SER A 130 -11.21 -19.92 2.17
C SER A 130 -12.13 -18.71 2.05
N CYS A 131 -12.30 -17.96 3.14
CA CYS A 131 -13.18 -16.81 3.25
C CYS A 131 -12.41 -15.59 3.74
N PHE A 132 -12.58 -14.47 3.05
CA PHE A 132 -12.07 -13.17 3.46
C PHE A 132 -13.25 -12.22 3.74
N SER A 133 -13.00 -11.25 4.60
CA SER A 133 -13.98 -10.22 4.94
C SER A 133 -13.31 -8.87 5.13
N LEU A 134 -14.11 -7.83 4.91
CA LEU A 134 -13.74 -6.48 5.32
C LEU A 134 -13.62 -6.43 6.84
N GLY A 135 -12.49 -5.88 7.32
CA GLY A 135 -12.28 -5.56 8.73
C GLY A 135 -12.21 -4.06 8.97
N LEU A 136 -13.03 -3.60 9.91
CA LEU A 136 -13.16 -2.21 10.26
C LEU A 136 -12.75 -1.99 11.71
N ARG A 137 -11.92 -0.98 11.89
CA ARG A 137 -11.45 -0.49 13.18
C ARG A 137 -12.45 0.50 13.71
N LEU A 138 -12.88 0.26 14.95
CA LEU A 138 -13.66 1.20 15.73
C LEU A 138 -12.74 1.90 16.73
N SER A 139 -13.05 3.16 16.99
CA SER A 139 -12.47 3.91 18.09
C SER A 139 -12.83 3.24 19.42
N ASN A 140 -11.86 3.16 20.34
CA ASN A 140 -12.09 2.64 21.69
C ASN A 140 -13.08 3.46 22.52
N THR A 141 -13.50 4.64 22.06
CA THR A 141 -14.60 5.42 22.66
C THR A 141 -15.94 4.69 22.66
N CYS A 142 -16.13 3.68 21.80
CA CYS A 142 -17.36 2.89 21.74
C CYS A 142 -17.40 1.69 22.69
N THR A 143 -16.28 1.35 23.35
CA THR A 143 -16.07 0.08 24.08
C THR A 143 -17.16 -0.21 25.10
N GLU A 144 -17.54 0.76 25.93
CA GLU A 144 -18.55 0.54 26.97
C GLU A 144 -19.91 0.16 26.34
N LYS A 145 -20.40 0.97 25.40
CA LYS A 145 -21.66 0.75 24.71
C LYS A 145 -21.62 -0.58 23.94
N LEU A 146 -20.53 -0.82 23.20
CA LEU A 146 -20.36 -2.04 22.39
C LEU A 146 -20.33 -3.30 23.26
N SER A 147 -19.63 -3.29 24.40
CA SER A 147 -19.63 -4.43 25.34
C SER A 147 -21.01 -4.80 25.88
N ARG A 148 -21.88 -3.80 26.06
CA ARG A 148 -23.27 -4.01 26.47
C ARG A 148 -24.07 -4.66 25.34
N ASP A 149 -23.89 -4.20 24.11
CA ASP A 149 -24.58 -4.75 22.95
C ASP A 149 -24.10 -6.17 22.61
N CYS A 150 -22.79 -6.44 22.68
CA CYS A 150 -22.18 -7.76 22.48
C CYS A 150 -22.71 -8.82 23.45
N ARG A 151 -22.93 -8.46 24.73
CA ARG A 151 -23.48 -9.37 25.74
C ARG A 151 -24.98 -9.63 25.60
N ASN A 152 -25.69 -8.76 24.91
CA ASN A 152 -27.14 -8.86 24.73
C ASN A 152 -27.46 -9.37 23.33
N GLN A 153 -27.58 -8.45 22.38
CA GLN A 153 -27.92 -8.75 21.00
C GLN A 153 -27.12 -7.79 20.11
N PHE A 154 -26.11 -8.33 19.46
CA PHE A 154 -25.28 -7.59 18.51
C PHE A 154 -25.65 -7.99 17.08
N THR A 155 -26.58 -7.24 16.50
CA THR A 155 -27.07 -7.52 15.14
C THR A 155 -26.21 -6.87 14.08
N LYS A 156 -26.43 -7.26 12.83
CA LYS A 156 -25.78 -6.66 11.67
C LYS A 156 -26.06 -5.17 11.54
N GLU A 157 -27.29 -4.76 11.84
CA GLU A 157 -27.72 -3.35 11.81
C GLU A 157 -26.94 -2.54 12.84
N LYS A 158 -26.80 -3.06 14.07
CA LYS A 158 -25.94 -2.44 15.09
C LYS A 158 -24.50 -2.35 14.63
N ALA A 159 -23.94 -3.43 14.07
CA ALA A 159 -22.59 -3.41 13.53
C ALA A 159 -22.39 -2.27 12.51
N VAL A 160 -23.34 -2.08 11.60
CA VAL A 160 -23.32 -0.95 10.63
C VAL A 160 -23.42 0.41 11.31
N GLU A 161 -24.28 0.57 12.32
CA GLU A 161 -24.37 1.81 13.10
C GLU A 161 -23.04 2.14 13.79
N TYR A 162 -22.43 1.14 14.45
CA TYR A 162 -21.13 1.31 15.10
C TYR A 162 -20.04 1.75 14.11
N ILE A 163 -20.00 1.15 12.93
CA ILE A 163 -19.06 1.54 11.88
C ILE A 163 -19.25 3.00 11.50
N LEU A 164 -20.48 3.43 11.21
CA LEU A 164 -20.73 4.77 10.69
C LEU A 164 -20.50 5.87 11.74
N ASP A 165 -20.64 5.53 13.02
CA ASP A 165 -20.56 6.48 14.13
C ASP A 165 -19.17 6.50 14.78
N TYR A 166 -18.54 5.34 14.91
CA TYR A 166 -17.31 5.15 15.68
C TYR A 166 -16.13 4.68 14.82
N LEU A 167 -16.17 4.86 13.50
CA LEU A 167 -15.03 4.54 12.62
C LEU A 167 -13.74 5.15 13.19
N HIS A 168 -12.69 4.33 13.29
CA HIS A 168 -11.40 4.75 13.81
C HIS A 168 -10.81 5.86 12.92
N PRO A 169 -10.11 6.85 13.49
CA PRO A 169 -9.47 7.94 12.74
C PRO A 169 -8.70 7.47 11.49
N ILE A 170 -7.78 6.51 11.65
CA ILE A 170 -7.02 5.90 10.53
C ILE A 170 -7.91 5.47 9.35
N GLN A 171 -9.12 4.96 9.61
CA GLN A 171 -10.02 4.54 8.55
C GLN A 171 -10.89 5.68 8.01
N LYS A 172 -11.24 6.66 8.85
CA LYS A 172 -11.86 7.92 8.39
C LYS A 172 -10.94 8.64 7.40
N ASP A 173 -9.64 8.60 7.68
CA ASP A 173 -8.63 9.16 6.79
C ASP A 173 -8.55 8.38 5.46
N GLN A 174 -9.12 7.18 5.33
CA GLN A 174 -9.17 6.47 4.04
C GLN A 174 -10.40 6.83 3.18
N ILE A 175 -11.21 7.80 3.62
CA ILE A 175 -12.37 8.32 2.88
C ILE A 175 -11.92 9.33 1.83
N LEU A 176 -12.18 9.03 0.56
CA LEU A 176 -11.73 9.82 -0.60
C LEU A 176 -12.25 11.27 -0.62
N GLU A 177 -13.42 11.50 -0.04
CA GLU A 177 -14.10 12.81 -0.05
C GLU A 177 -13.59 13.75 1.04
N ASP A 178 -13.02 13.22 2.13
CA ASP A 178 -12.65 14.00 3.32
C ASP A 178 -11.26 14.65 3.22
N GLY A 179 -10.53 14.43 2.11
CA GLY A 179 -9.32 15.16 1.73
C GLY A 179 -8.07 14.92 2.59
N ALA A 180 -8.20 14.33 3.77
CA ALA A 180 -7.11 13.97 4.67
C ALA A 180 -6.79 12.48 4.50
N CYS A 181 -6.11 12.11 3.41
CA CYS A 181 -5.92 10.70 3.11
C CYS A 181 -4.50 10.18 3.32
N HIS A 182 -4.41 9.00 3.93
CA HIS A 182 -3.18 8.25 4.17
C HIS A 182 -2.45 7.96 2.85
N SER A 183 -1.54 8.86 2.44
CA SER A 183 -0.75 8.68 1.22
C SER A 183 0.32 7.59 1.35
N ARG A 184 0.70 7.21 2.58
CA ARG A 184 1.76 6.21 2.83
C ARG A 184 1.33 4.78 2.52
N TRP A 185 0.06 4.42 2.71
CA TRP A 185 -0.40 3.03 2.52
C TRP A 185 -1.89 2.94 2.10
N PRO A 186 -2.24 3.37 0.87
CA PRO A 186 -3.62 3.45 0.39
C PRO A 186 -4.21 2.07 0.00
N SER A 187 -4.00 1.07 0.86
CA SER A 187 -4.49 -0.31 0.69
C SER A 187 -6.02 -0.45 0.75
N ASN A 188 -6.71 0.58 1.23
CA ASN A 188 -8.16 0.62 1.43
C ASN A 188 -8.71 1.96 0.96
N LEU A 189 -9.81 1.94 0.21
CA LEU A 189 -10.48 3.14 -0.30
C LEU A 189 -11.94 3.15 0.14
N PHE A 190 -12.36 4.26 0.74
CA PHE A 190 -13.73 4.48 1.16
C PHE A 190 -14.37 5.65 0.44
N GLU A 191 -15.67 5.55 0.19
CA GLU A 191 -16.50 6.65 -0.31
C GLU A 191 -17.73 6.76 0.60
N ARG A 192 -17.98 7.95 1.17
CA ARG A 192 -19.07 8.16 2.13
C ARG A 192 -20.12 9.09 1.54
N LYS A 193 -21.37 8.63 1.42
CA LYS A 193 -22.50 9.44 0.92
C LYS A 193 -23.65 9.44 1.92
N GLY A 194 -23.59 10.37 2.86
CA GLY A 194 -24.51 10.43 4.00
C GLY A 194 -24.37 9.19 4.89
N ASP A 195 -25.46 8.44 5.06
CA ASP A 195 -25.52 7.21 5.86
C ASP A 195 -25.10 5.94 5.09
N VAL A 196 -24.32 6.11 4.01
CA VAL A 196 -23.79 5.03 3.20
C VAL A 196 -22.27 5.15 3.14
N LEU A 197 -21.58 4.05 3.43
CA LEU A 197 -20.13 3.90 3.28
C LEU A 197 -19.86 2.79 2.27
N SER A 198 -19.19 3.10 1.16
CA SER A 198 -18.76 2.14 0.16
C SER A 198 -17.26 1.89 0.30
N TYR A 199 -16.83 0.65 0.09
CA TYR A 199 -15.44 0.24 0.29
C TYR A 199 -14.95 -0.71 -0.79
N ARG A 200 -13.72 -0.48 -1.24
CA ARG A 200 -12.87 -1.44 -1.94
C ARG A 200 -11.49 -1.41 -1.31
N GLY A 201 -10.89 -2.58 -1.10
CA GLY A 201 -9.53 -2.64 -0.59
C GLY A 201 -8.77 -3.83 -1.13
N PHE A 202 -7.47 -3.62 -1.24
CA PHE A 202 -6.47 -4.63 -1.54
C PHE A 202 -6.23 -5.53 -0.32
N HIS A 203 -6.48 -5.01 0.88
CA HIS A 203 -6.32 -5.72 2.13
C HIS A 203 -7.68 -6.19 2.66
N GLN A 204 -7.98 -7.48 2.49
CA GLN A 204 -9.09 -8.15 3.17
C GLN A 204 -8.54 -9.05 4.27
N HIS A 205 -9.24 -9.15 5.39
CA HIS A 205 -8.84 -10.03 6.47
C HIS A 205 -9.30 -11.46 6.17
N PRO A 206 -8.40 -12.45 6.22
CA PRO A 206 -8.78 -13.86 6.16
C PRO A 206 -9.55 -14.20 7.43
N ILE A 207 -10.77 -14.69 7.23
CA ILE A 207 -11.65 -15.11 8.31
C ILE A 207 -11.63 -16.61 8.47
N PHE A 208 -11.71 -17.33 7.35
CA PHE A 208 -11.66 -18.78 7.35
C PHE A 208 -10.65 -19.23 6.32
N VAL A 209 -9.76 -20.12 6.72
CA VAL A 209 -8.70 -20.65 5.88
C VAL A 209 -8.86 -22.14 5.75
N HIS A 210 -9.14 -22.55 4.52
CA HIS A 210 -9.08 -23.95 4.10
C HIS A 210 -7.78 -24.18 3.33
N SER A 211 -6.69 -24.42 4.06
CA SER A 211 -5.41 -24.70 3.41
C SER A 211 -5.33 -26.16 2.97
N ARG A 212 -5.17 -26.38 1.66
CA ARG A 212 -4.89 -27.70 1.07
C ARG A 212 -3.39 -28.01 1.00
N HIS A 213 -2.55 -27.00 1.14
CA HIS A 213 -1.11 -27.09 0.94
C HIS A 213 -0.34 -26.73 2.22
N LEU A 214 0.97 -26.96 2.19
CA LEU A 214 1.85 -26.38 3.21
C LEU A 214 1.94 -24.87 2.96
N ILE A 215 2.03 -24.10 4.03
CA ILE A 215 2.26 -22.66 3.91
C ILE A 215 3.69 -22.48 3.43
N THR A 216 3.87 -21.92 2.24
CA THR A 216 5.19 -21.54 1.73
C THR A 216 5.26 -20.02 1.68
N GLY A 217 5.79 -19.41 2.75
CA GLY A 217 6.40 -18.08 2.68
C GLY A 217 5.49 -16.85 2.58
N PHE A 218 4.75 -16.52 3.65
CA PHE A 218 4.35 -15.12 3.89
C PHE A 218 5.03 -14.62 5.16
N ALA A 219 5.63 -13.43 5.14
CA ALA A 219 6.48 -12.95 6.22
C ALA A 219 5.66 -12.35 7.37
N ASP A 220 4.86 -11.32 7.09
CA ASP A 220 4.43 -10.39 8.13
C ASP A 220 2.92 -10.19 8.23
N THR A 221 2.19 -10.14 7.10
CA THR A 221 0.74 -9.84 7.09
C THR A 221 -0.10 -11.01 6.61
N ILE A 222 -1.18 -11.23 7.35
CA ILE A 222 -2.17 -12.27 7.08
C ILE A 222 -3.26 -11.62 6.23
N ASP A 223 -2.96 -11.40 4.95
CA ASP A 223 -3.85 -10.70 4.02
C ASP A 223 -3.78 -11.34 2.62
N GLY A 224 -3.63 -10.55 1.56
CA GLY A 224 -3.51 -11.09 0.21
C GLY A 224 -2.25 -11.93 0.04
N GLN A 225 -1.17 -11.68 0.81
CA GLN A 225 0.01 -12.56 0.79
C GLN A 225 -0.33 -13.97 1.30
N LEU A 226 -1.15 -14.06 2.34
CA LEU A 226 -1.67 -15.34 2.78
C LEU A 226 -2.48 -15.96 1.63
N ALA A 227 -3.44 -15.22 1.05
CA ALA A 227 -4.25 -15.72 -0.06
C ALA A 227 -3.39 -16.30 -1.19
N ASP A 228 -2.36 -15.56 -1.64
CA ASP A 228 -1.41 -15.97 -2.67
C ASP A 228 -0.63 -17.25 -2.26
N SER A 229 -0.31 -17.40 -0.97
CA SER A 229 0.49 -18.54 -0.45
C SER A 229 -0.30 -19.83 -0.22
N ILE A 230 -1.62 -19.76 0.03
CA ILE A 230 -2.41 -20.92 0.47
C ILE A 230 -3.63 -21.22 -0.41
N CYS A 231 -4.08 -20.27 -1.23
CA CYS A 231 -5.28 -20.43 -2.04
C CYS A 231 -4.91 -20.33 -3.52
N GLU A 232 -5.32 -21.31 -4.32
CA GLU A 232 -5.46 -21.05 -5.75
C GLU A 232 -6.48 -19.92 -5.96
N SER A 233 -6.36 -19.18 -7.07
CA SER A 233 -7.22 -18.03 -7.39
C SER A 233 -8.74 -18.33 -7.28
N ARG A 234 -9.16 -19.58 -7.47
CA ARG A 234 -10.56 -20.04 -7.38
C ARG A 234 -11.01 -20.54 -5.99
N ASP A 235 -10.06 -20.69 -5.07
CA ASP A 235 -10.25 -21.38 -3.79
C ASP A 235 -10.56 -20.44 -2.62
N PHE A 236 -10.70 -19.14 -2.88
CA PHE A 236 -11.22 -18.19 -1.89
C PHE A 236 -12.50 -17.49 -2.34
N THR A 237 -13.22 -16.94 -1.36
CA THR A 237 -14.40 -16.08 -1.52
C THR A 237 -14.30 -14.90 -0.57
N VAL A 238 -15.03 -13.83 -0.85
CA VAL A 238 -15.10 -12.64 0.02
C VAL A 238 -16.54 -12.34 0.41
N LEU A 239 -16.79 -12.11 1.69
CA LEU A 239 -18.08 -11.61 2.18
C LEU A 239 -18.27 -10.16 1.73
N SER A 240 -19.05 -9.94 0.68
CA SER A 240 -19.20 -8.64 0.01
C SER A 240 -20.66 -8.38 -0.41
N GLY A 241 -20.95 -7.19 -0.92
CA GLY A 241 -22.29 -6.73 -1.27
C GLY A 241 -22.82 -5.65 -0.32
N CYS A 242 -24.15 -5.55 -0.20
CA CYS A 242 -24.83 -4.57 0.63
C CYS A 242 -25.10 -5.11 2.04
N ASN A 243 -24.58 -4.42 3.05
CA ASN A 243 -24.49 -4.85 4.44
C ASN A 243 -24.02 -6.30 4.54
N PRO A 244 -22.80 -6.60 4.03
CA PRO A 244 -22.21 -7.90 4.23
C PRO A 244 -21.86 -8.06 5.72
N PRO A 245 -21.69 -9.30 6.19
CA PRO A 245 -20.99 -9.52 7.44
C PRO A 245 -19.61 -8.88 7.39
N VAL A 246 -19.25 -8.17 8.46
CA VAL A 246 -17.98 -7.45 8.59
C VAL A 246 -17.37 -7.71 9.95
N ILE A 247 -16.05 -7.63 10.01
CA ILE A 247 -15.26 -7.79 11.21
C ILE A 247 -15.12 -6.43 11.86
N LEU A 248 -15.36 -6.34 13.17
CA LEU A 248 -15.21 -5.09 13.92
C LEU A 248 -14.12 -5.23 14.97
N SER A 249 -12.97 -4.59 14.75
CA SER A 249 -11.87 -4.57 15.69
C SER A 249 -11.87 -3.27 16.50
N VAL A 250 -11.72 -3.32 17.82
CA VAL A 250 -11.58 -2.11 18.65
C VAL A 250 -10.11 -1.75 18.81
N THR A 251 -9.75 -0.51 18.48
CA THR A 251 -8.36 -0.03 18.58
C THR A 251 -8.29 1.29 19.33
N ALA A 252 -7.23 1.49 20.10
CA ALA A 252 -7.00 2.75 20.80
C ALA A 252 -6.66 3.90 19.83
N ASP A 253 -7.28 5.06 20.02
CA ASP A 253 -7.22 6.19 19.10
C ASP A 253 -5.84 6.84 18.95
N HIS A 254 -4.90 6.58 19.85
CA HIS A 254 -3.56 7.19 19.87
C HIS A 254 -2.56 6.51 18.93
N ARG A 255 -2.96 5.47 18.18
CA ARG A 255 -2.08 4.74 17.25
C ARG A 255 -1.78 5.52 15.95
N ARG A 256 -1.71 6.86 16.04
CA ARG A 256 -1.78 7.80 14.92
C ARG A 256 -0.44 8.08 14.26
N ASP A 257 0.68 8.01 14.97
CA ASP A 257 1.80 8.91 14.67
C ASP A 257 2.56 8.66 13.36
N ASP A 258 2.51 7.47 12.76
CA ASP A 258 3.35 7.15 11.60
C ASP A 258 2.65 7.15 10.23
N PHE A 259 1.33 7.28 10.18
CA PHE A 259 0.61 7.07 8.92
C PHE A 259 0.12 8.36 8.25
N TYR A 260 0.04 9.48 8.98
CA TYR A 260 -0.56 10.71 8.46
C TYR A 260 0.23 11.37 7.33
N SER A 261 -0.52 11.90 6.37
CA SER A 261 -0.02 12.81 5.35
C SER A 261 -1.03 13.93 5.18
N GLU A 262 -0.57 15.17 5.14
CA GLU A 262 -1.40 16.33 4.81
C GLU A 262 -1.79 16.37 3.32
N THR A 263 -1.27 15.45 2.52
CA THR A 263 -1.54 15.40 1.07
C THR A 263 -2.79 14.56 0.81
N PRO A 264 -3.81 15.11 0.12
CA PRO A 264 -4.97 14.33 -0.33
C PRO A 264 -4.55 13.11 -1.16
N VAL A 265 -5.27 12.00 -1.04
CA VAL A 265 -5.00 10.84 -1.88
C VAL A 265 -5.42 11.12 -3.30
N ALA A 266 -4.48 10.88 -4.20
CA ALA A 266 -4.69 10.94 -5.63
C ALA A 266 -4.75 9.50 -6.15
N LEU A 267 -5.73 9.21 -7.02
CA LEU A 267 -5.98 7.84 -7.53
C LEU A 267 -4.77 7.26 -8.28
N ASP A 268 -3.96 8.09 -8.92
CA ASP A 268 -2.68 7.69 -9.52
C ASP A 268 -1.70 7.14 -8.48
N ARG A 269 -1.62 7.71 -7.28
CA ARG A 269 -0.79 7.18 -6.19
C ARG A 269 -1.27 5.85 -5.67
N VAL A 270 -2.59 5.68 -5.50
CA VAL A 270 -3.17 4.38 -5.11
C VAL A 270 -2.84 3.32 -6.16
N PHE A 271 -2.96 3.72 -7.43
CA PHE A 271 -2.68 2.85 -8.54
C PHE A 271 -1.20 2.45 -8.59
N ARG A 272 -0.27 3.41 -8.44
CA ARG A 272 1.18 3.12 -8.33
C ARG A 272 1.49 2.22 -7.15
N TRP A 273 0.95 2.53 -5.96
CA TRP A 273 1.09 1.67 -4.78
C TRP A 273 0.60 0.25 -5.06
N ALA A 274 -0.54 0.08 -5.73
CA ALA A 274 -1.00 -1.26 -6.09
C ALA A 274 -0.05 -1.98 -7.04
N CYS A 275 0.62 -1.27 -7.96
CA CYS A 275 1.58 -1.88 -8.87
C CYS A 275 2.88 -2.28 -8.16
N ASP A 276 3.29 -1.50 -7.15
CA ASP A 276 4.51 -1.74 -6.40
C ASP A 276 4.32 -2.84 -5.33
N TYR A 277 3.12 -2.95 -4.75
CA TYR A 277 2.89 -3.76 -3.53
C TYR A 277 1.78 -4.82 -3.64
N ALA A 278 0.85 -4.74 -4.61
CA ALA A 278 -0.29 -5.65 -4.68
C ALA A 278 -0.02 -6.82 -5.63
N GLY A 279 0.01 -8.04 -5.07
CA GLY A 279 0.02 -9.29 -5.84
C GLY A 279 -1.33 -9.58 -6.54
N GLU A 280 -1.42 -10.69 -7.26
CA GLU A 280 -2.62 -11.06 -8.01
C GLU A 280 -3.85 -11.18 -7.11
N ALA A 281 -3.75 -11.87 -5.96
CA ALA A 281 -4.89 -11.96 -5.04
C ALA A 281 -5.34 -10.58 -4.54
N HIS A 282 -4.41 -9.70 -4.17
CA HIS A 282 -4.72 -8.34 -3.73
C HIS A 282 -5.52 -7.56 -4.79
N ILE A 283 -5.10 -7.63 -6.05
CA ILE A 283 -5.79 -6.95 -7.15
C ILE A 283 -7.19 -7.54 -7.35
N ARG A 284 -7.34 -8.87 -7.28
CA ARG A 284 -8.64 -9.54 -7.41
C ARG A 284 -9.59 -9.20 -6.26
N LEU A 285 -9.08 -9.18 -5.02
CA LEU A 285 -9.80 -8.71 -3.84
C LEU A 285 -10.39 -7.31 -4.08
N PHE A 286 -9.60 -6.40 -4.64
CA PHE A 286 -10.06 -5.04 -4.94
C PHE A 286 -11.08 -4.99 -6.10
N VAL A 287 -10.79 -5.68 -7.20
CA VAL A 287 -11.55 -5.56 -8.47
C VAL A 287 -12.94 -6.20 -8.36
N ASP A 288 -13.02 -7.36 -7.74
CA ASP A 288 -14.22 -8.17 -7.78
C ASP A 288 -15.20 -7.83 -6.66
N HIS A 289 -14.71 -7.26 -5.55
CA HIS A 289 -15.53 -7.06 -4.35
C HIS A 289 -15.79 -5.59 -4.07
N LEU A 290 -17.07 -5.27 -3.82
CA LEU A 290 -17.53 -3.99 -3.33
C LEU A 290 -18.32 -4.25 -2.07
N HIS A 291 -18.04 -3.49 -1.03
CA HIS A 291 -18.80 -3.54 0.22
C HIS A 291 -19.56 -2.23 0.34
N VAL A 292 -20.85 -2.30 0.62
CA VAL A 292 -21.69 -1.13 0.83
C VAL A 292 -22.37 -1.27 2.18
N LEU A 293 -22.01 -0.43 3.11
CA LEU A 293 -22.56 -0.37 4.46
C LEU A 293 -23.54 0.79 4.54
N ALA A 294 -24.78 0.52 4.91
CA ALA A 294 -25.83 1.53 4.97
C ALA A 294 -26.78 1.29 6.13
N ARG A 295 -27.16 2.38 6.80
CA ARG A 295 -28.26 2.34 7.79
C ARG A 295 -29.55 1.83 7.13
N PRO A 296 -30.47 1.22 7.89
CA PRO A 296 -31.72 0.68 7.35
C PRO A 296 -32.49 1.67 6.44
N GLY A 297 -32.57 2.95 6.83
CA GLY A 297 -33.23 4.00 6.04
C GLY A 297 -32.52 4.39 4.73
N ALA A 298 -31.26 4.00 4.54
CA ALA A 298 -30.44 4.34 3.37
C ALA A 298 -30.24 3.17 2.40
N LEU A 299 -30.76 1.97 2.68
CA LEU A 299 -30.55 0.76 1.87
C LEU A 299 -30.94 0.90 0.40
N SER A 300 -32.06 1.57 0.11
CA SER A 300 -32.52 1.79 -1.28
C SER A 300 -31.58 2.73 -2.06
N ARG A 301 -30.89 3.64 -1.37
CA ARG A 301 -29.83 4.48 -1.92
C ARG A 301 -28.54 3.68 -2.08
N ALA A 302 -28.21 2.85 -1.09
CA ALA A 302 -27.03 1.99 -1.09
C ALA A 302 -27.02 1.01 -2.28
N ARG A 303 -28.15 0.33 -2.55
CA ARG A 303 -28.29 -0.57 -3.71
C ARG A 303 -28.14 0.15 -5.05
N ARG A 304 -28.55 1.43 -5.13
CA ARG A 304 -28.28 2.26 -6.32
C ARG A 304 -26.80 2.63 -6.42
N LEU A 305 -26.15 2.91 -5.29
CA LEU A 305 -24.73 3.25 -5.21
C LEU A 305 -23.79 2.07 -5.52
N GLU A 306 -24.20 0.82 -5.33
CA GLU A 306 -23.44 -0.36 -5.81
C GLU A 306 -23.10 -0.24 -7.31
N SER A 307 -23.92 0.49 -8.07
CA SER A 307 -23.70 0.74 -9.50
C SER A 307 -22.98 2.07 -9.85
N TYR A 308 -22.72 2.97 -8.88
CA TYR A 308 -22.42 4.39 -9.13
C TYR A 308 -21.31 5.02 -8.27
N SER A 309 -20.15 4.38 -8.14
CA SER A 309 -18.92 5.08 -7.72
C SER A 309 -18.02 5.37 -8.93
N PRO A 310 -17.95 6.61 -9.47
CA PRO A 310 -17.10 6.92 -10.62
C PRO A 310 -15.61 6.67 -10.36
N GLN A 311 -15.13 7.06 -9.18
CA GLN A 311 -13.72 6.94 -8.79
C GLN A 311 -13.31 5.47 -8.63
N LEU A 312 -14.09 4.68 -7.89
CA LEU A 312 -13.83 3.25 -7.72
C LEU A 312 -14.03 2.46 -9.03
N ARG A 313 -14.97 2.87 -9.90
CA ARG A 313 -15.14 2.28 -11.25
C ARG A 313 -13.93 2.55 -12.13
N SER A 314 -13.41 3.78 -12.11
CA SER A 314 -12.21 4.16 -12.86
C SER A 314 -11.01 3.31 -12.42
N MET A 315 -10.76 3.21 -11.11
CA MET A 315 -9.70 2.38 -10.57
C MET A 315 -9.87 0.90 -10.95
N LYS A 316 -11.07 0.35 -10.75
CA LYS A 316 -11.41 -1.02 -11.14
C LYS A 316 -11.14 -1.29 -12.63
N SER A 317 -11.50 -0.36 -13.51
CA SER A 317 -11.26 -0.50 -14.95
C SER A 317 -9.76 -0.57 -15.27
N LYS A 318 -8.94 0.28 -14.64
CA LYS A 318 -7.48 0.27 -14.84
C LYS A 318 -6.86 -1.05 -14.37
N LEU A 319 -7.23 -1.51 -13.17
CA LEU A 319 -6.71 -2.76 -12.60
C LEU A 319 -7.18 -4.01 -13.37
N LYS A 320 -8.40 -4.02 -13.91
CA LYS A 320 -8.86 -5.10 -14.79
C LYS A 320 -8.02 -5.23 -16.05
N THR A 321 -7.56 -4.11 -16.61
CA THR A 321 -6.66 -4.11 -17.75
C THR A 321 -5.34 -4.77 -17.39
N LEU A 322 -4.77 -4.47 -16.20
CA LEU A 322 -3.55 -5.16 -15.73
C LEU A 322 -3.75 -6.67 -15.64
N LEU A 323 -4.82 -7.14 -14.97
CA LEU A 323 -5.10 -8.57 -14.83
C LEU A 323 -5.25 -9.29 -16.18
N ARG A 324 -5.86 -8.65 -17.19
CA ARG A 324 -6.05 -9.26 -18.52
C ARG A 324 -4.77 -9.37 -19.34
N HIS A 325 -3.79 -8.51 -19.08
CA HIS A 325 -2.51 -8.52 -19.78
C HIS A 325 -1.41 -9.24 -19.00
N GLY A 326 -1.74 -9.80 -17.83
CA GLY A 326 -0.82 -10.44 -16.89
C GLY A 326 -0.52 -11.93 -17.12
N ASP A 327 -1.17 -12.60 -18.09
CA ASP A 327 -0.81 -13.98 -18.46
C ASP A 327 0.52 -14.09 -19.24
N GLY A 328 1.24 -12.96 -19.41
CA GLY A 328 2.58 -12.92 -19.97
C GLY A 328 3.37 -11.74 -19.42
N ASP A 329 4.23 -12.05 -18.45
CA ASP A 329 5.32 -11.18 -17.97
C ASP A 329 4.91 -10.00 -17.04
N PRO A 330 5.24 -10.06 -15.74
CA PRO A 330 5.12 -8.93 -14.79
C PRO A 330 5.87 -7.67 -15.25
N LEU A 331 6.96 -7.82 -16.03
CA LEU A 331 7.64 -6.70 -16.68
C LEU A 331 6.79 -6.09 -17.79
N LEU A 332 5.80 -6.79 -18.37
CA LEU A 332 4.87 -6.23 -19.34
C LEU A 332 3.84 -5.32 -18.66
N SER A 333 3.41 -5.62 -17.43
CA SER A 333 2.49 -4.76 -16.66
C SER A 333 3.19 -3.51 -16.12
N LEU A 334 4.42 -3.66 -15.62
CA LEU A 334 5.29 -2.52 -15.28
C LEU A 334 5.75 -1.76 -16.53
N ARG A 335 6.03 -2.43 -17.67
CA ARG A 335 6.24 -1.77 -18.97
C ARG A 335 4.98 -1.10 -19.48
N MET A 336 3.77 -1.62 -19.29
CA MET A 336 2.55 -0.96 -19.76
C MET A 336 2.25 0.32 -18.96
N LEU A 337 2.64 0.37 -17.70
CA LEU A 337 2.51 1.55 -16.84
C LEU A 337 3.63 2.54 -17.02
N ARG A 338 4.84 2.04 -17.20
CA ARG A 338 6.00 2.83 -17.64
C ARG A 338 5.84 3.31 -19.09
N ASN A 339 5.15 2.59 -19.98
CA ASN A 339 4.84 3.02 -21.36
C ASN A 339 3.68 4.03 -21.41
N LEU A 340 2.88 4.14 -20.34
CA LEU A 340 1.90 5.22 -20.16
C LEU A 340 2.54 6.50 -19.57
N GLU A 341 3.72 6.38 -18.93
CA GLU A 341 4.47 7.50 -18.35
C GLU A 341 5.75 7.89 -19.15
N GLU A 342 6.25 7.04 -20.07
CA GLU A 342 7.52 7.23 -20.81
C GLU A 342 7.44 6.99 -22.34
N GLY A 343 6.31 7.28 -23.00
CA GLY A 343 6.32 7.69 -24.41
C GLY A 343 6.91 6.72 -25.45
N GLN A 344 6.54 5.44 -25.47
CA GLN A 344 6.81 4.56 -26.62
C GLN A 344 5.78 4.78 -27.74
N PHE A 345 6.14 5.68 -28.65
CA PHE A 345 5.20 6.40 -29.50
C PHE A 345 5.13 5.88 -30.96
N GLU A 346 6.16 5.27 -31.58
CA GLU A 346 6.21 5.30 -33.05
C GLU A 346 5.10 4.58 -33.85
N ALA A 347 4.50 3.51 -33.33
CA ALA A 347 3.43 2.81 -34.06
C ALA A 347 2.04 3.49 -33.85
N ALA A 348 1.74 3.92 -32.63
CA ALA A 348 0.49 4.61 -32.30
C ALA A 348 0.52 6.09 -32.74
N ARG A 349 1.69 6.74 -32.67
CA ARG A 349 1.96 8.10 -33.16
C ARG A 349 1.65 8.25 -34.63
N ARG A 350 2.18 7.37 -35.49
CA ARG A 350 1.99 7.50 -36.95
C ARG A 350 0.50 7.54 -37.32
N LYS A 351 -0.34 6.79 -36.61
CA LYS A 351 -1.77 6.66 -36.92
C LYS A 351 -2.64 7.76 -36.28
N LEU A 352 -2.34 8.20 -35.04
CA LEU A 352 -3.10 9.24 -34.34
C LEU A 352 -2.63 10.67 -34.65
N PHE A 353 -1.35 10.88 -34.96
CA PHE A 353 -0.76 12.19 -35.28
C PHE A 353 -1.19 12.71 -36.67
N LEU A 354 -1.35 11.83 -37.65
CA LEU A 354 -1.90 12.17 -38.98
C LEU A 354 -3.37 12.57 -38.93
N LEU A 355 -4.09 12.30 -37.84
CA LEU A 355 -5.51 12.67 -37.71
C LEU A 355 -5.69 14.06 -37.08
N SER A 356 -4.78 14.49 -36.20
CA SER A 356 -4.94 15.69 -35.36
C SER A 356 -4.07 16.90 -35.71
N ALA A 357 -3.12 16.79 -36.65
CA ALA A 357 -2.27 17.92 -37.05
C ALA A 357 -2.99 18.99 -37.92
N PRO A 358 -2.57 20.27 -37.89
CA PRO A 358 -3.06 21.29 -38.81
C PRO A 358 -2.73 20.94 -40.28
N GLU A 359 -3.59 21.32 -41.22
CA GLU A 359 -3.52 20.82 -42.60
C GLU A 359 -2.21 21.17 -43.34
N TRP A 360 -1.62 22.32 -43.03
CA TRP A 360 -0.31 22.72 -43.57
C TRP A 360 0.83 21.80 -43.11
N LEU A 361 0.73 21.22 -41.90
CA LEU A 361 1.71 20.30 -41.34
C LEU A 361 1.48 18.88 -41.90
N LYS A 362 0.22 18.48 -42.12
CA LYS A 362 -0.13 17.22 -42.80
C LYS A 362 0.38 17.18 -44.24
N GLN A 363 0.21 18.26 -44.99
CA GLN A 363 0.73 18.40 -46.37
C GLN A 363 2.26 18.34 -46.41
N LYS A 364 2.95 19.03 -45.48
CA LYS A 364 4.43 19.01 -45.40
C LYS A 364 5.00 17.66 -44.97
N LEU A 365 4.34 16.94 -44.07
CA LEU A 365 4.75 15.59 -43.66
C LEU A 365 4.47 14.53 -44.73
N THR A 366 3.42 14.71 -45.53
CA THR A 366 3.14 13.88 -46.72
C THR A 366 4.20 14.11 -47.80
N LEU A 367 4.61 15.36 -48.02
CA LEU A 367 5.76 15.71 -48.87
C LEU A 367 7.09 15.17 -48.32
N TRP A 368 7.29 15.17 -47.00
CA TRP A 368 8.49 14.61 -46.36
C TRP A 368 8.58 13.08 -46.49
N ALA A 369 7.43 12.40 -46.46
CA ALA A 369 7.35 10.95 -46.69
C ALA A 369 7.54 10.54 -48.16
N THR A 370 7.49 11.50 -49.09
CA THR A 370 7.52 11.24 -50.55
C THR A 370 8.67 11.93 -51.28
N ASN A 371 9.49 12.76 -50.61
CA ASN A 371 10.54 13.54 -51.25
C ASN A 371 11.78 13.71 -50.33
N GLU A 372 12.93 13.15 -50.72
CA GLU A 372 14.14 13.09 -49.87
C GLU A 372 14.84 14.45 -49.66
N THR A 373 14.62 15.41 -50.57
CA THR A 373 15.25 16.73 -50.57
C THR A 373 14.42 17.79 -49.87
N ILE A 374 14.26 17.68 -48.55
CA ILE A 374 13.86 18.83 -47.73
C ILE A 374 15.11 19.49 -47.13
N ALA A 375 15.24 20.81 -47.31
CA ALA A 375 16.37 21.60 -46.83
C ALA A 375 16.53 21.48 -45.30
N ARG A 376 17.78 21.34 -44.86
CA ARG A 376 18.17 21.06 -43.46
C ARG A 376 17.52 21.99 -42.42
N LYS A 377 17.40 23.30 -42.72
CA LYS A 377 16.74 24.29 -41.83
C LYS A 377 15.25 24.00 -41.59
N GLU A 378 14.57 23.39 -42.56
CA GLU A 378 13.15 23.04 -42.43
C GLU A 378 13.00 21.78 -41.55
N LYS A 379 13.92 20.81 -41.69
CA LYS A 379 14.00 19.62 -40.82
C LYS A 379 14.29 20.03 -39.38
N GLU A 380 15.20 20.98 -39.16
CA GLU A 380 15.54 21.53 -37.84
C GLU A 380 14.33 22.26 -37.20
N ARG A 381 13.53 23.01 -37.96
CA ARG A 381 12.32 23.69 -37.44
C ARG A 381 11.21 22.70 -37.05
N ILE A 382 11.04 21.64 -37.83
CA ILE A 382 10.10 20.56 -37.51
C ILE A 382 10.57 19.83 -36.24
N PHE A 383 11.86 19.54 -36.14
CA PHE A 383 12.48 18.93 -34.94
C PHE A 383 12.29 19.81 -33.69
N ALA A 384 12.57 21.12 -33.79
CA ALA A 384 12.43 22.07 -32.70
C ALA A 384 10.97 22.20 -32.19
N TYR A 385 9.99 22.12 -33.09
CA TYR A 385 8.56 22.09 -32.74
C TYR A 385 8.16 20.79 -32.01
N PHE A 386 8.74 19.65 -32.38
CA PHE A 386 8.45 18.35 -31.77
C PHE A 386 8.98 18.18 -30.33
N TYR A 387 10.04 18.92 -29.96
CA TYR A 387 10.68 18.81 -28.66
C TYR A 387 10.41 20.01 -27.74
N GLY A 388 9.44 20.86 -28.08
CA GLY A 388 9.07 22.00 -27.24
C GLY A 388 10.16 23.06 -27.12
N VAL A 389 11.15 23.07 -28.02
CA VAL A 389 12.20 24.08 -28.05
C VAL A 389 11.81 25.12 -29.10
N TYR A 390 11.01 26.11 -28.70
CA TYR A 390 11.11 27.42 -29.32
C TYR A 390 11.63 28.41 -28.27
N PRO A 391 12.62 29.24 -28.63
CA PRO A 391 13.19 30.22 -27.71
C PRO A 391 12.14 31.29 -27.40
N GLN A 392 11.70 31.36 -26.15
CA GLN A 392 11.54 32.68 -25.57
C GLN A 392 12.93 33.08 -25.08
N LYS A 393 13.42 34.24 -25.56
CA LYS A 393 14.66 34.85 -25.09
C LYS A 393 14.71 34.84 -23.57
N VAL A 394 15.54 34.00 -22.99
CA VAL A 394 15.95 34.05 -21.59
C VAL A 394 17.45 33.75 -21.57
N ASP A 395 18.22 34.64 -20.96
CA ASP A 395 19.67 34.59 -20.84
C ASP A 395 20.16 33.26 -20.26
N ILE A 396 21.15 32.67 -20.93
CA ILE A 396 21.81 31.42 -20.55
C ILE A 396 23.00 31.79 -19.68
N GLU A 397 22.82 31.85 -18.36
CA GLU A 397 23.92 31.90 -17.38
C GLU A 397 23.65 31.09 -16.09
N SER A 398 22.69 30.15 -16.04
CA SER A 398 22.50 29.37 -14.81
C SER A 398 21.96 27.94 -15.03
N PHE A 399 22.76 26.97 -14.54
CA PHE A 399 22.51 25.54 -14.26
C PHE A 399 23.05 24.46 -15.25
N PRO A 400 24.19 23.82 -14.91
CA PRO A 400 24.69 22.57 -15.51
C PRO A 400 24.61 21.38 -14.52
N ARG A 401 23.99 20.24 -14.86
CA ARG A 401 24.04 19.02 -14.02
C ARG A 401 24.11 17.72 -14.85
N TYR A 402 25.35 17.17 -14.90
CA TYR A 402 25.81 15.82 -15.31
C TYR A 402 26.02 15.48 -16.81
N ARG A 403 27.03 14.64 -17.09
CA ARG A 403 27.48 14.26 -18.45
C ARG A 403 27.63 12.75 -18.76
N GLU A 404 28.03 11.82 -17.88
CA GLU A 404 28.20 10.38 -18.29
C GLU A 404 28.40 9.35 -17.14
N ILE A 405 28.09 8.06 -17.38
CA ILE A 405 28.42 6.87 -16.55
C ILE A 405 29.41 5.99 -17.35
N LEU A 406 30.55 5.57 -16.77
CA LEU A 406 31.69 5.04 -17.55
C LEU A 406 32.02 3.52 -17.45
N GLY A 407 31.34 2.70 -16.62
CA GLY A 407 31.48 1.22 -16.65
C GLY A 407 31.32 0.47 -15.31
N VAL A 408 31.32 -0.88 -15.36
CA VAL A 408 31.27 -1.84 -14.22
C VAL A 408 32.21 -3.03 -14.53
N ASN A 409 33.07 -3.49 -13.61
CA ASN A 409 34.04 -4.59 -13.85
C ASN A 409 34.12 -5.63 -12.71
N GLY A 410 34.03 -6.93 -13.05
CA GLY A 410 34.91 -8.05 -12.60
C GLY A 410 34.70 -8.77 -11.24
N LEU A 411 34.46 -10.10 -11.31
CA LEU A 411 34.56 -11.08 -10.19
C LEU A 411 36.02 -11.29 -9.73
N ARG A 412 36.24 -11.44 -8.41
CA ARG A 412 37.55 -11.80 -7.82
C ARG A 412 37.63 -13.32 -7.57
N ASP A 413 38.86 -13.86 -7.56
CA ASP A 413 39.15 -15.28 -7.29
C ASP A 413 38.79 -15.72 -5.85
N ASP A 414 38.53 -14.78 -4.94
CA ASP A 414 38.18 -15.03 -3.53
C ASP A 414 36.67 -15.19 -3.29
N GLY A 415 35.85 -15.25 -4.35
CA GLY A 415 34.40 -15.40 -4.23
C GLY A 415 33.68 -14.11 -3.84
N TRP A 416 34.31 -12.96 -4.03
CA TRP A 416 33.69 -11.64 -3.87
C TRP A 416 33.56 -10.93 -5.22
N CYS A 417 32.43 -10.24 -5.42
CA CYS A 417 32.24 -9.35 -6.57
C CYS A 417 32.65 -7.94 -6.16
N LYS A 418 33.59 -7.35 -6.92
CA LYS A 418 33.99 -5.95 -6.76
C LYS A 418 33.17 -5.14 -7.75
N GLN A 419 32.29 -4.27 -7.27
CA GLN A 419 31.52 -3.39 -8.16
C GLN A 419 32.08 -1.98 -8.08
N THR A 420 32.43 -1.41 -9.23
CA THR A 420 32.98 -0.05 -9.33
C THR A 420 32.04 0.82 -10.14
N VAL A 421 31.66 1.98 -9.60
CA VAL A 421 30.85 3.00 -10.27
C VAL A 421 31.68 4.26 -10.46
N HIS A 422 31.81 4.72 -11.70
CA HIS A 422 32.51 5.95 -12.05
C HIS A 422 31.51 7.07 -12.37
N LEU A 423 31.63 8.20 -11.66
CA LEU A 423 30.82 9.40 -11.88
C LEU A 423 31.72 10.60 -12.20
N ARG A 424 31.50 11.28 -13.33
CA ARG A 424 32.17 12.55 -13.62
C ARG A 424 31.34 13.74 -13.14
N LEU A 425 31.89 14.55 -12.25
CA LEU A 425 31.22 15.77 -11.78
C LEU A 425 31.27 16.86 -12.87
N GLY A 426 30.14 17.54 -13.06
CA GLY A 426 30.00 18.61 -14.07
C GLY A 426 30.56 19.95 -13.59
N SER A 427 30.75 20.89 -14.53
CA SER A 427 31.47 22.13 -14.29
C SER A 427 30.82 23.09 -13.29
N ALA A 428 31.67 23.71 -12.46
CA ALA A 428 31.35 24.68 -11.40
C ALA A 428 30.61 24.13 -10.17
N MET A 429 31.23 23.18 -9.44
CA MET A 429 30.75 22.76 -8.13
C MET A 429 31.74 23.16 -7.02
N LYS A 430 31.41 24.22 -6.27
CA LYS A 430 32.11 24.63 -5.04
C LYS A 430 31.20 24.43 -3.83
N GLY A 431 31.72 23.78 -2.80
CA GLY A 431 31.08 23.62 -1.48
C GLY A 431 31.98 22.80 -0.55
N ASP A 432 31.63 22.77 0.73
CA ASP A 432 32.52 22.24 1.77
C ASP A 432 32.37 20.72 1.99
N GLU A 433 31.27 20.13 1.50
CA GLU A 433 30.96 18.72 1.67
C GLU A 433 30.34 18.10 0.41
N LEU A 434 30.80 16.88 0.08
CA LEU A 434 30.18 15.95 -0.86
C LEU A 434 29.20 15.06 -0.10
N HIS A 435 27.91 15.15 -0.43
CA HIS A 435 26.87 14.29 0.11
C HIS A 435 26.58 13.18 -0.89
N ILE A 436 26.93 11.94 -0.53
CA ILE A 436 26.65 10.76 -1.32
C ILE A 436 25.50 10.01 -0.65
N ARG A 437 24.31 10.07 -1.28
CA ARG A 437 23.11 9.38 -0.77
C ARG A 437 22.82 8.11 -1.56
N PHE A 438 22.52 7.06 -0.82
CA PHE A 438 22.17 5.73 -1.30
C PHE A 438 20.65 5.56 -1.23
N GLY A 439 20.04 4.97 -2.27
CA GLY A 439 18.60 4.71 -2.31
C GLY A 439 18.13 3.65 -1.31
N GLN A 440 19.07 2.86 -0.76
CA GLN A 440 18.84 1.85 0.28
C GLN A 440 19.96 1.86 1.33
N PRO A 441 19.75 1.27 2.52
CA PRO A 441 20.80 1.14 3.55
C PRO A 441 22.05 0.42 3.03
N VAL A 442 23.20 1.07 3.16
CA VAL A 442 24.48 0.56 2.61
C VAL A 442 24.87 -0.79 3.23
N GLY A 443 24.52 -1.03 4.50
CA GLY A 443 24.80 -2.29 5.21
C GLY A 443 24.01 -3.50 4.70
N ALA A 444 23.05 -3.32 3.78
CA ALA A 444 22.38 -4.42 3.07
C ALA A 444 23.09 -4.80 1.75
N LEU A 445 23.98 -3.93 1.26
CA LEU A 445 24.55 -4.02 -0.08
C LEU A 445 26.04 -4.37 -0.07
N SER A 446 26.80 -3.96 0.94
CA SER A 446 28.23 -4.23 1.02
C SER A 446 28.76 -4.09 2.45
N ASN A 447 29.82 -4.83 2.76
CA ASN A 447 30.56 -4.70 4.02
C ASN A 447 31.60 -3.57 3.98
N ARG A 448 31.99 -3.09 2.79
CA ARG A 448 33.04 -2.08 2.63
C ARG A 448 32.77 -1.21 1.42
N VAL A 449 32.83 0.11 1.62
CA VAL A 449 32.73 1.10 0.54
C VAL A 449 34.03 1.89 0.47
N GLU A 450 34.72 1.83 -0.66
CA GLU A 450 35.89 2.67 -0.96
C GLU A 450 35.49 3.77 -1.94
N ILE A 451 35.87 5.01 -1.65
CA ILE A 451 35.60 6.17 -2.50
C ILE A 451 36.93 6.80 -2.89
N VAL A 452 37.19 6.85 -4.19
CA VAL A 452 38.41 7.40 -4.78
C VAL A 452 38.02 8.63 -5.60
N LEU A 453 38.70 9.75 -5.36
CA LEU A 453 38.64 10.95 -6.20
C LEU A 453 39.92 10.99 -7.04
N ASP A 454 39.79 11.40 -8.30
CA ASP A 454 40.90 11.41 -9.28
C ASP A 454 42.27 11.73 -8.70
N GLY A 455 43.20 10.78 -8.83
CA GLY A 455 44.62 10.92 -8.49
C GLY A 455 44.95 10.99 -7.00
N GLU A 456 43.98 11.01 -6.09
CA GLU A 456 44.21 11.22 -4.64
C GLU A 456 44.22 9.94 -3.80
N GLY A 457 44.11 8.76 -4.43
CA GLY A 457 43.98 7.50 -3.70
C GLY A 457 42.62 7.38 -2.99
N ILE A 458 42.53 6.47 -2.01
CA ILE A 458 41.29 6.25 -1.27
C ILE A 458 41.05 7.42 -0.32
N VAL A 459 40.05 8.23 -0.63
CA VAL A 459 39.71 9.44 0.14
C VAL A 459 38.73 9.12 1.26
N ALA A 460 38.02 7.99 1.15
CA ALA A 460 37.19 7.45 2.21
C ALA A 460 37.09 5.92 2.11
N ASP A 461 37.31 5.24 3.23
CA ASP A 461 37.18 3.79 3.38
C ASP A 461 36.40 3.50 4.67
N PHE A 462 35.27 2.83 4.56
CA PHE A 462 34.45 2.50 5.72
C PHE A 462 33.94 1.07 5.65
N ASN A 463 34.07 0.36 6.78
CA ASN A 463 33.34 -0.86 7.03
C ASN A 463 31.90 -0.52 7.43
N VAL A 464 30.96 -0.96 6.62
CA VAL A 464 29.53 -0.71 6.85
C VAL A 464 29.01 -1.83 7.74
N GLY A 465 29.36 -1.79 9.03
CA GLY A 465 28.76 -2.70 10.02
C GLY A 465 27.23 -2.58 9.97
N HIS A 466 26.50 -3.68 10.16
CA HIS A 466 25.04 -3.84 10.02
C HIS A 466 24.21 -2.64 10.55
N GLY A 467 24.11 -1.59 9.74
CA GLY A 467 23.67 -0.28 10.20
C GLY A 467 23.01 0.52 9.09
N LYS A 468 21.90 1.17 9.44
CA LYS A 468 20.96 1.87 8.56
C LYS A 468 21.45 3.26 8.10
N ARG A 469 22.68 3.38 7.61
CA ARG A 469 23.16 4.67 7.06
C ARG A 469 22.88 4.72 5.56
N ASN A 470 22.15 5.74 5.13
CA ASN A 470 21.83 6.01 3.71
C ASN A 470 22.62 7.20 3.14
N ASN A 471 23.45 7.86 3.95
CA ASN A 471 24.21 9.06 3.54
C ASN A 471 25.65 8.94 4.00
N ILE A 472 26.58 9.34 3.13
CA ILE A 472 28.01 9.49 3.41
C ILE A 472 28.38 10.95 3.13
N LEU A 473 29.07 11.58 4.08
CA LEU A 473 29.54 12.96 3.99
C LEU A 473 31.05 12.93 3.84
N ILE A 474 31.57 13.54 2.77
CA ILE A 474 33.02 13.67 2.53
C ILE A 474 33.35 15.16 2.50
N PRO A 475 34.12 15.69 3.45
CA PRO A 475 34.57 17.08 3.37
C PRO A 475 35.46 17.27 2.14
N ILE A 476 35.28 18.39 1.44
CA ILE A 476 36.04 18.73 0.24
C ILE A 476 36.72 20.07 0.43
N GLU A 477 38.04 20.13 0.27
CA GLU A 477 38.83 21.36 0.43
C GLU A 477 39.21 22.02 -0.91
N ARG A 478 38.71 21.50 -2.04
CA ARG A 478 39.09 21.93 -3.39
C ARG A 478 37.91 21.96 -4.37
N ASP A 479 38.12 22.59 -5.53
CA ASP A 479 37.16 22.61 -6.63
C ASP A 479 36.99 21.20 -7.21
N MET A 480 35.73 20.80 -7.43
CA MET A 480 35.36 19.43 -7.86
C MET A 480 35.00 19.35 -9.34
N ASP A 481 35.23 20.43 -10.11
CA ASP A 481 35.00 20.43 -11.55
C ASP A 481 35.82 19.33 -12.26
N GLY A 482 35.11 18.45 -12.98
CA GLY A 482 35.73 17.40 -13.78
C GLY A 482 36.32 16.24 -12.99
N VAL A 483 36.14 16.19 -11.67
CA VAL A 483 36.62 15.09 -10.83
C VAL A 483 35.78 13.82 -11.08
N ASP A 484 36.46 12.73 -11.39
CA ASP A 484 35.86 11.40 -11.42
C ASP A 484 35.81 10.84 -9.98
N VAL A 485 34.59 10.54 -9.53
CA VAL A 485 34.31 9.84 -8.26
C VAL A 485 34.15 8.37 -8.58
N THR A 486 34.98 7.55 -7.97
CA THR A 486 34.94 6.10 -8.12
C THR A 486 34.51 5.47 -6.81
N CYS A 487 33.31 4.87 -6.77
CA CYS A 487 32.79 4.15 -5.62
C CYS A 487 32.94 2.64 -5.85
N THR A 488 33.58 1.95 -4.91
CA THR A 488 33.82 0.50 -4.96
C THR A 488 33.11 -0.21 -3.82
N PHE A 489 32.46 -1.33 -4.12
CA PHE A 489 31.72 -2.16 -3.17
C PHE A 489 32.25 -3.60 -3.19
N ASP A 490 32.51 -4.18 -2.02
CA ASP A 490 32.79 -5.62 -1.87
C ASP A 490 31.49 -6.35 -1.48
N ARG A 491 31.04 -7.32 -2.28
CA ARG A 491 29.83 -8.12 -2.02
C ARG A 491 30.07 -9.64 -2.16
N ALA A 492 29.38 -10.45 -1.35
CA ALA A 492 29.45 -11.91 -1.43
C ALA A 492 28.86 -12.41 -2.76
N ALA A 493 29.51 -13.41 -3.40
CA ALA A 493 29.19 -13.88 -4.76
C ALA A 493 27.84 -14.59 -4.95
N GLU A 494 27.01 -14.75 -3.92
CA GLU A 494 25.74 -15.50 -4.01
C GLU A 494 24.58 -14.71 -4.66
N ILE A 495 24.86 -13.55 -5.26
CA ILE A 495 23.85 -12.61 -5.77
C ILE A 495 24.01 -12.45 -7.28
N SER A 496 22.90 -12.44 -8.01
CA SER A 496 22.94 -12.43 -9.49
C SER A 496 23.52 -11.12 -10.05
N GLU A 497 24.13 -11.17 -11.24
CA GLU A 497 24.59 -9.96 -11.96
C GLU A 497 23.46 -8.93 -12.14
N TRP A 498 22.21 -9.38 -12.20
CA TRP A 498 21.03 -8.54 -12.37
C TRP A 498 20.69 -7.75 -11.11
N ASP A 499 20.72 -8.40 -9.95
CA ASP A 499 20.57 -7.74 -8.65
C ASP A 499 21.72 -6.76 -8.37
N CYS A 500 22.89 -6.99 -8.97
CA CYS A 500 24.03 -6.08 -8.92
C CYS A 500 23.82 -4.82 -9.78
N PHE A 501 23.20 -4.96 -10.95
CA PHE A 501 22.86 -3.83 -11.80
C PHE A 501 21.74 -2.97 -11.20
N GLU A 502 20.72 -3.61 -10.62
CA GLU A 502 19.59 -2.93 -9.99
C GLU A 502 20.02 -2.15 -8.72
N ALA A 503 20.91 -2.73 -7.90
CA ALA A 503 21.53 -2.02 -6.78
C ALA A 503 22.30 -0.77 -7.24
N ALA A 504 23.06 -0.85 -8.34
CA ALA A 504 23.80 0.27 -8.94
C ALA A 504 22.91 1.34 -9.59
N ALA A 505 21.72 0.98 -10.07
CA ALA A 505 20.75 1.94 -10.60
C ALA A 505 19.98 2.69 -9.50
N HIS A 506 19.86 2.11 -8.30
CA HIS A 506 19.31 2.75 -7.10
C HIS A 506 20.37 3.53 -6.29
N LEU A 507 21.59 3.57 -6.80
CA LEU A 507 22.73 4.25 -6.22
C LEU A 507 22.84 5.67 -6.82
N LEU A 508 22.94 6.65 -5.92
CA LEU A 508 23.54 7.98 -6.13
C LEU A 508 22.58 9.13 -6.47
N SER A 509 22.22 9.91 -5.45
CA SER A 509 22.23 11.37 -5.60
C SER A 509 23.51 11.90 -4.95
N VAL A 510 24.33 12.60 -5.72
CA VAL A 510 25.51 13.33 -5.23
C VAL A 510 25.16 14.81 -5.16
N GLU A 511 25.08 15.36 -3.95
CA GLU A 511 24.80 16.77 -3.70
C GLU A 511 26.03 17.43 -3.08
N ILE A 512 26.34 18.66 -3.49
CA ILE A 512 27.33 19.49 -2.80
C ILE A 512 26.56 20.56 -2.03
N VAL A 513 26.79 20.64 -0.72
CA VAL A 513 26.08 21.56 0.17
C VAL A 513 26.94 22.79 0.42
N PRO A 514 26.54 24.01 -0.01
CA PRO A 514 27.25 25.24 0.30
C PRO A 514 26.96 25.73 1.73
N GLU A 515 27.94 26.41 2.34
CA GLU A 515 27.84 26.98 3.69
C GLU A 515 26.62 27.95 3.84
N LYS A 516 25.78 27.69 4.86
CA LYS A 516 24.74 28.58 5.45
C LYS A 516 24.02 29.57 4.51
N ILE A 517 22.85 29.17 3.99
CA ILE A 517 21.83 30.13 3.53
C ILE A 517 21.11 30.72 4.74
N THR A 518 21.46 31.95 5.10
CA THR A 518 20.67 32.75 6.06
C THR A 518 19.45 33.32 5.32
N MET A 519 18.26 32.75 5.53
CA MET A 519 17.03 33.26 4.91
C MET A 519 16.64 34.63 5.49
N ARG A 520 16.85 35.71 4.71
CA ARG A 520 16.11 36.97 4.88
C ARG A 520 14.86 36.92 4.00
N THR A 521 13.70 36.85 4.63
CA THR A 521 12.39 37.01 3.99
C THR A 521 12.24 38.41 3.40
N SER A 522 12.01 38.53 2.09
CA SER A 522 11.38 39.72 1.52
C SER A 522 10.20 39.30 0.63
N LEU A 523 9.00 39.65 1.09
CA LEU A 523 7.74 39.52 0.37
C LEU A 523 7.65 40.65 -0.67
N ARG A 524 7.54 40.29 -1.96
CA ARG A 524 6.96 41.17 -2.99
C ARG A 524 5.75 40.48 -3.63
N ARG A 525 4.60 41.17 -3.57
CA ARG A 525 3.26 40.73 -4.01
C ARG A 525 3.13 40.58 -5.54
N PRO A 526 2.26 39.68 -6.05
CA PRO A 526 1.66 39.81 -7.37
C PRO A 526 0.13 40.03 -7.31
N ASP A 527 -0.33 41.24 -7.61
CA ASP A 527 -1.69 41.75 -7.29
C ASP A 527 -2.71 41.82 -8.47
N LYS A 528 -2.60 40.98 -9.51
CA LYS A 528 -3.61 40.97 -10.61
C LYS A 528 -4.24 39.61 -10.92
N ILE A 529 -3.55 38.52 -10.65
CA ILE A 529 -4.04 37.16 -10.94
C ILE A 529 -5.00 36.69 -9.83
N PHE A 530 -4.67 36.97 -8.57
CA PHE A 530 -5.53 36.61 -7.42
C PHE A 530 -6.89 37.32 -7.43
N ARG A 531 -6.95 38.58 -7.88
CA ARG A 531 -8.21 39.33 -7.98
C ARG A 531 -9.14 38.78 -9.07
N ARG A 532 -8.58 38.24 -10.17
CA ARG A 532 -9.34 37.55 -11.22
C ARG A 532 -9.81 36.16 -10.80
N LEU A 533 -8.97 35.42 -10.05
CA LEU A 533 -9.33 34.09 -9.53
C LEU A 533 -10.45 34.18 -8.48
N ARG A 534 -10.37 35.16 -7.57
CA ARG A 534 -11.40 35.41 -6.54
C ARG A 534 -12.77 35.77 -7.13
N ASN A 535 -12.79 36.57 -8.21
CA ASN A 535 -14.04 36.96 -8.87
C ASN A 535 -14.65 35.81 -9.68
N ARG A 536 -13.83 34.91 -10.26
CA ARG A 536 -14.33 33.69 -10.92
C ARG A 536 -14.86 32.66 -9.91
N LEU A 537 -14.21 32.51 -8.76
CA LEU A 537 -14.68 31.60 -7.69
C LEU A 537 -15.97 32.08 -7.01
N LYS A 538 -16.18 33.40 -6.87
CA LYS A 538 -17.44 33.96 -6.34
C LYS A 538 -18.66 33.63 -7.20
N ASN A 539 -18.51 33.59 -8.53
CA ASN A 539 -19.59 33.24 -9.46
C ASN A 539 -19.85 31.74 -9.56
N TRP A 540 -18.92 30.91 -9.09
CA TRP A 540 -19.06 29.45 -9.09
C TRP A 540 -19.66 28.92 -7.78
N LEU A 541 -19.41 29.60 -6.66
CA LEU A 541 -19.88 29.20 -5.33
C LEU A 541 -21.27 29.76 -4.95
N TYR A 542 -21.79 30.76 -5.67
CA TYR A 542 -23.13 31.31 -5.44
C TYR A 542 -23.84 31.55 -6.77
N PRO A 543 -24.61 30.58 -7.30
CA PRO A 543 -25.58 30.88 -8.34
C PRO A 543 -26.63 31.81 -7.74
N THR A 544 -26.86 32.94 -8.40
CA THR A 544 -27.89 33.92 -8.06
C THR A 544 -29.22 33.24 -7.74
N ARG A 545 -29.73 33.46 -6.53
CA ARG A 545 -31.09 33.13 -6.11
C ARG A 545 -32.07 33.80 -7.08
N GLU A 546 -32.90 33.01 -7.73
CA GLU A 546 -34.16 33.51 -8.27
C GLU A 546 -35.03 34.00 -7.11
N ILE A 547 -35.51 35.23 -7.26
CA ILE A 547 -36.47 35.86 -6.38
C ILE A 547 -37.83 35.22 -6.67
N LEU A 548 -38.35 34.42 -5.74
CA LEU A 548 -39.77 34.07 -5.72
C LEU A 548 -40.54 35.22 -5.04
N PRO A 549 -41.66 35.69 -5.60
CA PRO A 549 -42.47 36.74 -4.99
C PRO A 549 -43.20 36.20 -3.75
N GLN A 550 -43.18 36.99 -2.68
CA GLN A 550 -43.82 36.68 -1.40
C GLN A 550 -45.35 36.64 -1.48
N LYS A 551 -45.94 35.66 -0.79
CA LYS A 551 -47.16 35.81 0.00
C LYS A 551 -46.94 35.16 1.36
#